data_AF-A0A7C4CM15-F1
#
_entry.id   AF-A0A7C4CM15-F1
#
_cell.length_a   1.000
_cell.length_b   1.000
_cell.length_c   1.000
_cell.angle_alpha   90.00
_cell.angle_beta   90.00
_cell.angle_gamma   90.00
#
_symmetry.space_group_name_H-M   'P 1'
#
loop_
_entity.id
_entity.type
_entity.pdbx_description
1 polymer ?
#
loop_
_entity_poly.entity_id
_entity_poly.type
_entity_poly.pdbx_seq_one_letter_code
_entity_poly.pdbx_strand_id
1 'polypeptide(L)'
;MIRVEEPKISNWIDARKLAEKEVEKRLNGKIKDSWVDSIWLAPYSEGSKWIVKLKVVVSKGLSGKKGYSVYVKLDPLTGEVEDFQSSEQVG
;
A
#
# COMPACT_ATOMS: atom_id res chain seq x y z
N MET A 1 -28.88 14.62 -11.71
CA MET A 1 -27.73 14.92 -10.84
C MET A 1 -26.82 13.71 -10.86
N ILE A 2 -25.64 13.80 -11.48
CA ILE A 2 -24.60 12.77 -11.34
C ILE A 2 -23.92 13.08 -10.01
N ARG A 3 -24.04 12.18 -9.03
CA ARG A 3 -23.31 12.28 -7.76
C ARG A 3 -21.85 11.95 -8.12
N VAL A 4 -21.00 12.97 -8.20
CA VAL A 4 -19.56 12.73 -8.29
C VAL A 4 -19.15 12.27 -6.90
N GLU A 5 -18.97 10.96 -6.73
CA GLU A 5 -18.41 10.44 -5.48
C GLU A 5 -16.97 10.93 -5.38
N GLU A 6 -16.65 11.62 -4.28
CA GLU A 6 -15.28 12.04 -4.02
C GLU A 6 -14.41 10.81 -3.81
N PRO A 7 -13.24 10.72 -4.46
CA PRO A 7 -12.36 9.58 -4.31
C PRO A 7 -11.85 9.51 -2.86
N LYS A 8 -11.99 8.34 -2.24
CA LYS A 8 -11.46 8.07 -0.90
C LYS A 8 -9.93 8.17 -0.86
N ILE A 9 -9.27 7.98 -2.00
CA ILE A 9 -7.83 8.18 -2.17
C ILE A 9 -7.60 9.27 -3.20
N SER A 10 -7.49 10.50 -2.70
CA SER A 10 -7.38 11.70 -3.54
C SER A 10 -5.95 12.01 -4.00
N ASN A 11 -4.95 11.49 -3.30
CA ASN A 11 -3.54 11.80 -3.52
C ASN A 11 -2.62 10.64 -3.12
N TRP A 12 -1.34 10.75 -3.48
CA TRP A 12 -0.35 9.71 -3.23
C TRP A 12 -0.06 9.50 -1.73
N ILE A 13 -0.28 10.51 -0.87
CA ILE A 13 -0.06 10.39 0.58
C ILE A 13 -1.14 9.48 1.19
N ASP A 14 -2.38 9.62 0.75
CA ASP A 14 -3.50 8.76 1.20
C ASP A 14 -3.27 7.32 0.74
N ALA A 15 -2.86 7.12 -0.52
CA ALA A 15 -2.54 5.80 -1.07
C ALA A 15 -1.40 5.12 -0.28
N ARG A 16 -0.34 5.87 0.04
CA ARG A 16 0.76 5.39 0.88
C ARG A 16 0.28 4.95 2.25
N LYS A 17 -0.48 5.80 2.96
CA LYS A 17 -0.98 5.51 4.32
C LYS A 17 -1.85 4.27 4.34
N LEU A 18 -2.72 4.09 3.35
CA LEU A 18 -3.58 2.93 3.23
C LEU A 18 -2.76 1.66 2.96
N ALA A 19 -1.76 1.73 2.06
CA ALA A 19 -0.85 0.62 1.80
C ALA A 19 -0.07 0.22 3.06
N GLU A 20 0.49 1.17 3.81
CA GLU A 20 1.19 0.91 5.09
C GLU A 20 0.27 0.23 6.12
N LYS A 21 -0.99 0.67 6.23
CA LYS A 21 -1.99 0.03 7.10
C LYS A 21 -2.26 -1.41 6.71
N GLU A 22 -2.38 -1.68 5.41
CA GLU A 22 -2.62 -3.03 4.89
C GLU A 22 -1.39 -3.94 5.04
N VAL A 23 -0.18 -3.38 4.96
CA VAL A 23 1.06 -4.08 5.31
C VAL A 23 1.04 -4.54 6.76
N GLU A 24 0.79 -3.64 7.71
CA GLU A 24 0.76 -4.00 9.15
C GLU A 24 -0.25 -5.11 9.44
N LYS A 25 -1.43 -5.01 8.81
CA LYS A 25 -2.53 -5.99 8.92
C LYS A 25 -2.14 -7.35 8.34
N ARG A 26 -1.69 -7.39 7.08
CA ARG A 26 -1.43 -8.65 6.35
C ARG A 26 -0.15 -9.34 6.79
N LEU A 27 0.88 -8.56 7.15
CA LEU A 27 2.10 -9.12 7.69
C LEU A 27 2.00 -9.41 9.19
N ASN A 28 0.93 -9.03 9.88
CA ASN A 28 0.74 -9.21 11.32
C ASN A 28 1.94 -8.66 12.13
N GLY A 29 2.23 -7.38 11.95
CA GLY A 29 3.36 -6.72 12.61
C GLY A 29 3.26 -5.21 12.55
N LYS A 30 4.25 -4.54 13.16
CA LYS A 30 4.35 -3.07 13.16
C LYS A 30 5.45 -2.60 12.23
N ILE A 31 5.14 -1.66 11.36
CA ILE A 31 6.13 -0.98 10.53
C ILE A 31 7.02 -0.16 11.47
N LYS A 32 8.33 -0.36 11.35
CA LYS A 32 9.36 0.41 12.06
C LYS A 32 10.05 1.41 11.15
N ASP A 33 10.12 1.08 9.86
CA ASP A 33 10.63 1.97 8.83
C ASP A 33 9.94 1.68 7.49
N SER A 34 9.79 2.69 6.65
CA SER A 34 9.04 2.62 5.38
C SER A 34 9.56 3.63 4.37
N TRP A 35 9.91 3.13 3.20
CA TRP A 35 10.33 3.92 2.05
C TRP A 35 9.41 3.64 0.86
N VAL A 36 9.02 4.69 0.17
CA VAL A 36 8.33 4.56 -1.12
C VAL A 36 9.37 4.21 -2.17
N ASP A 37 9.26 3.03 -2.75
CA ASP A 37 10.05 2.64 -3.92
C ASP A 37 9.49 3.30 -5.17
N SER A 38 8.16 3.22 -5.36
CA SER A 38 7.44 3.98 -6.39
C SER A 38 5.95 4.08 -6.04
N ILE A 39 5.30 5.16 -6.49
CA ILE A 39 3.87 5.36 -6.33
C ILE A 39 3.30 6.14 -7.52
N TRP A 40 2.26 5.62 -8.15
CA TRP A 40 1.63 6.27 -9.30
C TRP A 40 0.17 5.88 -9.46
N LEU A 41 -0.57 6.71 -10.19
CA LEU A 41 -1.92 6.42 -10.63
C LEU A 41 -1.85 5.72 -11.99
N ALA A 42 -2.42 4.52 -12.09
CA ALA A 42 -2.53 3.80 -13.36
C ALA A 42 -3.40 4.59 -14.36
N PRO A 43 -3.25 4.38 -15.67
CA PRO A 43 -4.07 5.06 -16.68
C PRO A 43 -5.57 4.82 -16.48
N TYR A 44 -6.39 5.74 -17.00
CA TYR A 44 -7.86 5.62 -16.92
C TYR A 44 -8.39 4.32 -17.52
N SER A 45 -7.75 3.80 -18.59
CA SER A 45 -8.09 2.52 -19.21
C SER A 45 -7.98 1.32 -18.26
N GLU A 46 -7.23 1.46 -17.17
CA GLU A 46 -7.06 0.46 -16.11
C GLU A 46 -7.86 0.80 -14.84
N GLY A 47 -8.77 1.79 -14.92
CA GLY A 47 -9.64 2.22 -13.83
C GLY A 47 -8.98 3.17 -12.83
N SER A 48 -7.92 3.88 -13.23
CA SER A 48 -7.23 4.89 -12.40
C SER A 48 -6.77 4.35 -11.05
N LYS A 49 -6.24 3.12 -11.00
CA LYS A 49 -5.86 2.45 -9.75
C LYS A 49 -4.58 3.03 -9.19
N TRP A 50 -4.51 3.22 -7.88
CA TRP A 50 -3.26 3.60 -7.23
C TRP A 50 -2.37 2.37 -7.12
N ILE A 51 -1.16 2.46 -7.68
CA ILE A 51 -0.12 1.45 -7.56
C ILE A 51 0.93 1.95 -6.59
N VAL A 52 1.13 1.21 -5.50
CA VAL A 52 2.05 1.58 -4.42
C VAL A 52 3.08 0.47 -4.24
N LYS A 53 4.35 0.80 -4.39
CA LYS A 53 5.48 -0.07 -4.06
C LYS A 53 6.25 0.51 -2.88
N LEU A 54 6.37 -0.27 -1.82
CA LEU A 54 7.06 0.10 -0.58
C LEU A 54 8.20 -0.87 -0.28
N LYS A 55 9.25 -0.35 0.32
CA LYS A 55 10.22 -1.14 1.10
C LYS A 55 9.91 -0.86 2.57
N VAL A 56 9.69 -1.88 3.37
CA VAL A 56 9.27 -1.72 4.77
C VAL A 56 10.08 -2.63 5.68
N VAL A 57 10.35 -2.16 6.90
CA VAL A 57 10.85 -3.01 7.98
C VAL A 57 9.73 -3.26 8.96
N VAL A 58 9.35 -4.52 9.14
CA VAL A 58 8.27 -4.93 10.05
C VAL A 58 8.86 -5.67 11.25
N SER A 59 8.43 -5.28 12.45
CA SER A 59 8.73 -6.01 13.68
C SER A 59 7.53 -6.83 14.14
N LYS A 60 7.78 -8.09 14.51
CA LYS A 60 6.76 -9.00 15.07
C LYS A 60 7.10 -9.33 16.52
N GLY A 61 6.70 -8.48 17.46
CA GLY A 61 6.99 -8.70 18.89
C GLY A 61 8.48 -8.97 19.16
N LEU A 62 8.78 -10.12 19.79
CA LEU A 62 10.15 -10.57 20.11
C LEU A 62 10.88 -11.22 18.92
N SER A 63 10.20 -11.50 17.81
CA SER A 63 10.69 -12.30 16.68
C SER A 63 11.65 -11.56 15.74
N GLY A 64 12.22 -10.43 16.18
CA GLY A 64 13.12 -9.60 15.38
C GLY A 64 12.43 -8.71 14.35
N LYS A 65 13.24 -7.99 13.57
CA LYS A 65 12.82 -7.11 12.46
C LYS A 65 13.10 -7.81 11.14
N LYS A 66 12.19 -7.71 10.18
CA LYS A 66 12.35 -8.26 8.82
C LYS A 66 12.04 -7.18 7.79
N GLY A 67 12.82 -7.13 6.73
CA GLY A 67 12.60 -6.26 5.58
C GLY A 67 11.66 -6.91 4.56
N TYR A 68 10.79 -6.13 3.94
CA TYR A 68 9.89 -6.59 2.88
C TYR A 68 9.85 -5.58 1.73
N SER A 69 9.81 -6.11 0.51
CA SER A 69 9.32 -5.38 -0.66
C SER A 69 7.84 -5.67 -0.83
N VAL A 70 7.02 -4.62 -0.92
CA VAL A 70 5.56 -4.72 -0.95
C VAL A 70 5.02 -4.01 -2.17
N TYR A 71 4.06 -4.63 -2.83
CA TYR A 71 3.24 -4.05 -3.90
C TYR A 71 1.78 -4.06 -3.46
N VAL A 72 1.09 -2.94 -3.62
CA VAL A 72 -0.33 -2.78 -3.30
C VAL A 72 -1.03 -2.07 -4.47
N LYS A 73 -2.14 -2.64 -4.93
CA LYS A 73 -3.05 -2.04 -5.90
C LYS A 73 -4.33 -1.62 -5.20
N LEU A 74 -4.67 -0.34 -5.29
CA LEU A 74 -5.78 0.28 -4.55
C LEU A 74 -6.80 0.90 -5.50
N ASP A 75 -8.08 0.65 -5.23
CA ASP A 75 -9.17 1.38 -5.87
C ASP A 75 -9.27 2.81 -5.29
N PRO A 76 -9.19 3.86 -6.11
CA PRO A 76 -9.20 5.24 -5.63
C PRO A 76 -10.55 5.70 -5.06
N LEU A 77 -11.66 5.10 -5.51
CA LEU A 77 -13.01 5.45 -5.09
C LEU A 77 -13.39 4.74 -3.80
N THR A 78 -13.20 3.41 -3.74
CA THR A 78 -13.64 2.59 -2.61
C THR A 78 -12.58 2.47 -1.50
N GLY A 79 -11.31 2.68 -1.85
CA GLY A 79 -10.16 2.39 -1.00
C GLY A 79 -9.98 0.91 -0.72
N GLU A 80 -10.49 0.03 -1.58
CA GLU A 80 -10.28 -1.41 -1.49
C GLU A 80 -8.91 -1.80 -2.05
N VAL A 81 -8.32 -2.85 -1.48
CA VAL A 81 -7.10 -3.47 -1.98
C VAL A 81 -7.47 -4.52 -3.02
N GLU A 82 -7.20 -4.24 -4.28
CA GLU A 82 -7.45 -5.19 -5.38
C GLU A 82 -6.35 -6.26 -5.47
N ASP A 83 -5.11 -5.89 -5.17
CA ASP A 83 -3.98 -6.81 -5.17
C ASP A 83 -2.96 -6.40 -4.10
N PHE A 84 -2.33 -7.41 -3.49
CA PHE A 84 -1.31 -7.25 -2.48
C PHE A 84 -0.27 -8.36 -2.62
N GLN A 85 0.98 -7.97 -2.81
CA GLN A 85 2.10 -8.89 -2.89
C GLN A 85 3.20 -8.42 -1.96
N SER A 86 3.85 -9.36 -1.28
CA SER A 86 4.98 -9.07 -0.40
C SER A 86 6.05 -10.14 -0.53
N SER A 87 7.32 -9.71 -0.59
CA SER A 87 8.48 -10.59 -0.59
C SER A 87 9.42 -10.17 0.52
N GLU A 88 9.84 -11.11 1.35
CA GLU A 88 10.85 -10.87 2.39
C GLU A 88 12.20 -10.60 1.73
N GLN A 89 12.87 -9.54 2.14
CA GLN A 89 14.23 -9.24 1.70
C GLN A 89 15.18 -10.13 2.52
N VAL A 90 15.77 -11.13 1.87
CA VAL A 90 16.85 -11.93 2.47
C VAL A 90 18.12 -11.08 2.37
N GLY A 91 18.60 -10.61 3.52
CA GLY A 91 19.91 -9.98 3.66
C GLY A 91 21.00 -11.02 3.85
#